data_AF-J4C7Y4-F1
#
_entry.id   AF-J4C7Y4-F1
#
_cell.length_a   1.000
_cell.length_b   1.000
_cell.length_c   1.000
_cell.angle_alpha   90.00
_cell.angle_beta   90.00
_cell.angle_gamma   90.00
#
_symmetry.space_group_name_H-M   'P 1'
#
loop_
_entity.id
_entity.type
_entity.pdbx_description
1 polymer ?
#
loop_
_entity_poly.entity_id
_entity_poly.type
_entity_poly.pdbx_seq_one_letter_code
_entity_poly.pdbx_strand_id
1 'polypeptide(L)'
;MKMTNSTIATAGACLTLFVGFAIIFSNVSDEIPGSPVKLPVTITKTKLSLTALFLKIKIFFMSVNRMVYYPTYKGFQKQLTARCKVMSDTDSVTVKVKTIYFVRHGQSIFNDLTVNKNVFVILFKTIRLILFETFLLFTNDVLTYDSPLSSEGISQAMNAAQFLSSHKNQNDPDIALLNGKSTVPSVLFSSFLRRSQGTTALLFQSRLTSNDENIYVTHELDEVVRNPDCVSMHTVFKSITFPLLEQLFSPQSYYRYLRLRMVENDPYMIKTPYVKVIKFFDRIFHKFDEDVIIAVGHSRWIRFAMRVFFPPNSVDLDVLNKKLTNVGIIKFDVHLKKNIAGEHSYTFDPKSFRIIYGSFK
;
A
#
# COMPACT_ATOMS: atom_id res chain seq x y z
N MET A 1 6.61 -1.70 39.17
CA MET A 1 8.00 -1.20 39.00
C MET A 1 8.05 -0.38 37.72
N LYS A 2 8.18 0.96 37.79
CA LYS A 2 8.22 1.83 36.60
C LYS A 2 9.58 1.66 35.92
N MET A 3 9.64 0.98 34.78
CA MET A 3 10.84 0.96 33.95
C MET A 3 11.12 2.37 33.44
N THR A 4 12.34 2.85 33.62
CA THR A 4 12.77 4.17 33.14
C THR A 4 12.95 4.13 31.61
N ASN A 5 12.80 5.28 30.96
CA ASN A 5 12.93 5.40 29.49
C ASN A 5 14.28 4.92 28.94
N SER A 6 15.33 4.88 29.77
CA SER A 6 16.63 4.31 29.39
C SER A 6 16.58 2.80 29.26
N THR A 7 15.90 2.08 30.16
CA THR A 7 15.80 0.61 30.12
C THR A 7 15.01 0.13 28.91
N ILE A 8 14.01 0.89 28.46
CA ILE A 8 13.24 0.61 27.24
C ILE A 8 14.10 0.85 25.98
N ALA A 9 14.94 1.88 25.98
CA ALA A 9 15.84 2.18 24.87
C ALA A 9 16.95 1.12 24.75
N THR A 10 17.51 0.65 25.86
CA THR A 10 18.55 -0.39 25.87
C THR A 10 17.97 -1.77 25.55
N ALA A 11 16.80 -2.12 26.10
CA ALA A 11 16.10 -3.36 25.74
C ALA A 11 15.67 -3.35 24.26
N GLY A 12 15.21 -2.20 23.75
CA GLY A 12 14.92 -2.00 22.34
C GLY A 12 16.18 -2.17 21.48
N ALA A 13 17.31 -1.56 21.84
CA ALA A 13 18.57 -1.70 21.10
C ALA A 13 19.11 -3.13 21.11
N CYS A 14 19.07 -3.83 22.24
CA CYS A 14 19.47 -5.24 22.35
C CYS A 14 18.54 -6.17 21.56
N LEU A 15 17.22 -5.98 21.63
CA LEU A 15 16.26 -6.73 20.81
C LEU A 15 16.47 -6.47 19.32
N THR A 16 16.84 -5.24 18.95
CA THR A 16 17.06 -4.89 17.54
C THR A 16 18.42 -5.39 17.02
N LEU A 17 19.47 -5.45 17.85
CA LEU A 17 20.71 -6.15 17.52
C LEU A 17 20.46 -7.66 17.37
N PHE A 18 19.66 -8.24 18.27
CA PHE A 18 19.26 -9.65 18.20
C PHE A 18 18.43 -9.94 16.94
N VAL A 19 17.52 -9.04 16.55
CA VAL A 19 16.77 -9.13 15.29
C VAL A 19 17.68 -8.93 14.08
N GLY A 20 18.64 -8.00 14.13
CA GLY A 20 19.64 -7.83 13.06
C GLY A 20 20.49 -9.09 12.86
N PHE A 21 20.98 -9.68 13.95
CA PHE A 21 21.66 -10.98 13.93
C PHE A 21 20.72 -12.11 13.47
N ALA A 22 19.48 -12.19 13.97
CA ALA A 22 18.51 -13.20 13.55
C ALA A 22 18.14 -13.08 12.06
N ILE A 23 18.04 -11.87 11.51
CA ILE A 23 17.85 -11.62 10.08
C ILE A 23 19.05 -12.17 9.28
N ILE A 24 20.28 -11.91 9.74
CA ILE A 24 21.52 -12.36 9.09
C ILE A 24 21.68 -13.89 9.18
N PHE A 25 21.26 -14.52 10.29
CA PHE A 25 21.48 -15.94 10.58
C PHE A 25 20.23 -16.84 10.40
N SER A 26 19.09 -16.29 9.95
CA SER A 26 17.89 -17.07 9.65
C SER A 26 18.05 -17.88 8.35
N ASN A 27 18.76 -19.01 8.44
CA ASN A 27 18.81 -20.06 7.42
C ASN A 27 17.49 -20.85 7.40
N VAL A 28 16.39 -20.21 7.04
CA VAL A 28 15.16 -20.95 6.71
C VAL A 28 15.21 -21.16 5.19
N SER A 29 14.86 -22.33 4.68
CA SER A 29 14.96 -22.77 3.26
C SER A 29 14.53 -21.75 2.18
N ASP A 30 15.18 -21.77 1.02
CA ASP A 30 14.80 -20.95 -0.16
C ASP A 30 13.42 -21.33 -0.75
N GLU A 31 12.85 -22.47 -0.35
CA GLU A 31 11.55 -22.94 -0.80
C GLU A 31 10.44 -22.54 0.18
N ILE A 32 9.46 -21.79 -0.34
CA ILE A 32 8.15 -21.67 0.30
C ILE A 32 7.40 -22.96 -0.06
N PRO A 33 7.05 -23.83 0.91
CA PRO A 33 6.34 -25.06 0.61
C PRO A 33 4.97 -24.73 -0.01
N GLY A 34 4.71 -25.24 -1.22
CA GLY A 34 3.37 -25.30 -1.82
C GLY A 34 2.94 -24.16 -2.74
N SER A 35 3.84 -23.41 -3.38
CA SER A 35 3.46 -22.46 -4.45
C SER A 35 3.27 -23.20 -5.79
N PRO A 36 2.05 -23.28 -6.36
CA PRO A 36 1.79 -24.03 -7.59
C PRO A 36 2.23 -23.31 -8.88
N VAL A 37 2.76 -22.08 -8.79
CA VAL A 37 3.08 -21.25 -9.96
C VAL A 37 4.49 -20.67 -9.82
N LYS A 38 5.27 -20.73 -10.92
CA LYS A 38 6.48 -19.90 -11.08
C LYS A 38 6.06 -18.44 -11.06
N LEU A 39 6.18 -17.80 -9.90
CA LEU A 39 5.93 -16.37 -9.76
C LEU A 39 6.88 -15.58 -10.70
N PRO A 40 6.43 -14.50 -11.37
CA PRO A 40 7.31 -13.65 -12.18
C PRO A 40 8.33 -12.89 -11.32
N VAL A 41 8.21 -12.97 -9.99
CA VAL A 41 9.07 -12.33 -8.99
C VAL A 41 9.47 -13.37 -7.94
N THR A 42 10.77 -13.61 -7.80
CA THR A 42 11.31 -14.51 -6.78
C THR A 42 11.19 -13.86 -5.40
N ILE A 43 10.66 -14.59 -4.42
CA ILE A 43 10.74 -14.20 -3.01
C ILE A 43 12.06 -14.72 -2.49
N THR A 44 12.92 -13.82 -2.04
CA THR A 44 14.22 -14.20 -1.50
C THR A 44 14.28 -13.75 -0.06
N LYS A 45 14.86 -14.58 0.81
CA LYS A 45 15.22 -14.16 2.17
C LYS A 45 16.33 -13.14 2.12
N THR A 46 16.62 -12.56 3.28
CA THR A 46 17.77 -11.67 3.43
C THR A 46 19.05 -12.46 3.13
N LYS A 47 19.72 -12.15 2.03
CA LYS A 47 20.95 -12.82 1.58
C LYS A 47 22.11 -11.85 1.59
N LEU A 48 23.24 -12.28 2.16
CA LEU A 48 24.49 -11.55 2.07
C LEU A 48 25.06 -11.66 0.65
N SER A 49 25.30 -10.54 -0.01
CA SER A 49 25.87 -10.49 -1.35
C SER A 49 26.57 -9.16 -1.62
N LEU A 50 27.78 -9.21 -2.18
CA LEU A 50 28.45 -8.04 -2.73
C LEU A 50 27.62 -7.37 -3.84
N THR A 51 26.83 -8.14 -4.59
CA THR A 51 25.92 -7.59 -5.61
C THR A 51 24.85 -6.70 -4.99
N ALA A 52 24.44 -6.98 -3.74
CA ALA A 52 23.43 -6.20 -3.04
C ALA A 52 23.90 -4.75 -2.80
N LEU A 53 25.18 -4.54 -2.51
CA LEU A 53 25.76 -3.19 -2.40
C LEU A 53 25.56 -2.39 -3.69
N PHE A 54 25.92 -2.97 -4.85
CA PHE A 54 25.75 -2.29 -6.15
C PHE A 54 24.29 -2.01 -6.48
N LEU A 55 23.39 -2.95 -6.16
CA LEU A 55 21.95 -2.75 -6.30
C LEU A 55 21.43 -1.63 -5.39
N LYS A 56 21.94 -1.50 -4.16
CA LYS A 56 21.61 -0.39 -3.26
C LYS A 56 22.16 0.95 -3.76
N ILE A 57 23.34 0.98 -4.35
CA ILE A 57 23.85 2.20 -5.01
C ILE A 57 22.91 2.60 -6.17
N LYS A 58 22.45 1.64 -6.97
CA LYS A 58 21.48 1.88 -8.04
C LYS A 58 20.15 2.42 -7.50
N ILE A 59 19.59 1.84 -6.44
CA ILE A 59 18.32 2.33 -5.86
C ILE A 59 18.48 3.72 -5.25
N PHE A 60 19.65 4.05 -4.70
CA PHE A 60 19.98 5.39 -4.23
C PHE A 60 19.89 6.40 -5.38
N PHE A 61 20.56 6.16 -6.50
CA PHE A 61 20.50 7.06 -7.67
C PHE A 61 19.10 7.16 -8.26
N MET A 62 18.34 6.06 -8.31
CA MET A 62 16.93 6.09 -8.72
C MET A 62 16.08 6.95 -7.79
N SER A 63 16.35 6.89 -6.48
CA SER A 63 15.65 7.69 -5.48
C SER A 63 16.00 9.17 -5.57
N VAL A 64 17.27 9.51 -5.78
CA VAL A 64 17.70 10.89 -6.07
C VAL A 64 17.03 11.40 -7.35
N ASN A 65 17.03 10.61 -8.43
CA ASN A 65 16.36 10.96 -9.67
C ASN A 65 14.86 11.20 -9.44
N ARG A 66 14.19 10.36 -8.65
CA ARG A 66 12.79 10.55 -8.27
C ARG A 66 12.58 11.84 -7.48
N MET A 67 13.43 12.12 -6.50
CA MET A 67 13.32 13.34 -5.67
C MET A 67 13.43 14.62 -6.52
N VAL A 68 14.31 14.62 -7.51
CA VAL A 68 14.56 15.77 -8.38
C VAL A 68 13.49 15.89 -9.48
N TYR A 69 13.22 14.82 -10.21
CA TYR A 69 12.49 14.86 -11.49
C TYR A 69 11.06 14.31 -11.44
N TYR A 70 10.66 13.61 -10.37
CA TYR A 70 9.31 13.04 -10.35
C TYR A 70 8.28 14.18 -10.29
N PRO A 71 7.28 14.16 -11.19
CA PRO A 71 6.36 15.27 -11.32
C PRO A 71 5.66 15.51 -10.00
N THR A 72 5.75 16.76 -9.54
CA THR A 72 4.97 17.19 -8.39
C THR A 72 3.52 17.40 -8.80
N TYR A 73 2.66 17.55 -7.81
CA TYR A 73 1.26 17.97 -7.94
C TYR A 73 1.04 19.29 -8.72
N LYS A 74 2.10 19.96 -9.21
CA LYS A 74 2.05 21.23 -9.95
C LYS A 74 1.28 21.18 -11.29
N GLY A 75 0.87 20.01 -11.78
CA GLY A 75 -0.02 19.86 -12.96
C GLY A 75 -1.48 19.51 -12.65
N PHE A 76 -1.86 19.44 -11.37
CA PHE A 76 -3.19 19.00 -10.94
C PHE A 76 -4.32 19.85 -11.51
N GLN A 77 -4.15 21.18 -11.55
CA GLN A 77 -5.18 22.07 -12.08
C GLN A 77 -5.45 21.81 -13.57
N LYS A 78 -4.42 21.59 -14.39
CA LYS A 78 -4.60 21.25 -15.80
C LYS A 78 -5.40 19.95 -15.99
N GLN A 79 -5.17 18.96 -15.13
CA GLN A 79 -5.87 17.67 -15.16
C GLN A 79 -7.33 17.80 -14.71
N LEU A 80 -7.58 18.61 -13.66
CA LEU A 80 -8.94 18.97 -13.27
C LEU A 80 -9.68 19.72 -14.38
N THR A 81 -9.04 20.72 -14.99
CA THR A 81 -9.65 21.49 -16.09
C THR A 81 -9.96 20.59 -17.29
N ALA A 82 -9.06 19.67 -17.65
CA ALA A 82 -9.30 18.70 -18.73
C ALA A 82 -10.51 17.81 -18.42
N ARG A 83 -10.63 17.32 -17.18
CA ARG A 83 -11.79 16.56 -16.75
C ARG A 83 -13.08 17.40 -16.77
N CYS A 84 -13.05 18.61 -16.24
CA CYS A 84 -14.24 19.46 -16.20
C CYS A 84 -14.78 19.73 -17.61
N LYS A 85 -13.90 19.85 -18.61
CA LYS A 85 -14.30 19.95 -20.03
C LYS A 85 -15.03 18.68 -20.51
N VAL A 86 -14.49 17.49 -20.23
CA VAL A 86 -15.12 16.21 -20.59
C VAL A 86 -16.45 16.00 -19.86
N MET A 87 -16.59 16.49 -18.62
CA MET A 87 -17.83 16.41 -17.86
C MET A 87 -18.90 17.43 -18.28
N SER A 88 -18.50 18.59 -18.82
CA SER A 88 -19.43 19.63 -19.27
C SER A 88 -20.09 19.29 -20.60
N ASP A 89 -19.50 18.41 -21.40
CA ASP A 89 -20.11 17.85 -22.61
C ASP A 89 -21.21 16.87 -22.19
N THR A 90 -22.39 17.44 -22.05
CA THR A 90 -23.55 16.87 -21.37
C THR A 90 -24.27 15.94 -22.33
N ASP A 91 -23.88 14.67 -22.33
CA ASP A 91 -24.69 13.49 -22.73
C ASP A 91 -23.89 12.21 -22.40
N SER A 92 -23.60 11.98 -21.11
CA SER A 92 -22.91 10.77 -20.66
C SER A 92 -23.80 9.88 -19.81
N VAL A 93 -23.89 8.61 -20.20
CA VAL A 93 -24.70 7.60 -19.51
C VAL A 93 -23.78 6.70 -18.67
N THR A 94 -24.22 6.34 -17.47
CA THR A 94 -23.51 5.35 -16.64
C THR A 94 -23.71 3.97 -17.25
N VAL A 95 -22.62 3.31 -17.62
CA VAL A 95 -22.66 1.98 -18.25
C VAL A 95 -22.28 0.84 -17.32
N LYS A 96 -21.46 1.12 -16.30
CA LYS A 96 -21.05 0.12 -15.29
C LYS A 96 -20.75 0.83 -13.97
N VAL A 97 -21.05 0.17 -12.86
CA VAL A 97 -20.75 0.65 -11.51
C VAL A 97 -19.93 -0.41 -10.79
N LYS A 98 -18.87 0.00 -10.10
CA LYS A 98 -18.09 -0.86 -9.22
C LYS A 98 -17.92 -0.21 -7.86
N THR A 99 -18.09 -0.99 -6.79
CA THR A 99 -17.86 -0.57 -5.41
C THR A 99 -16.40 -0.79 -5.03
N ILE A 100 -15.75 0.26 -4.54
CA ILE A 100 -14.35 0.22 -4.12
C ILE A 100 -14.25 0.37 -2.61
N TYR A 101 -13.59 -0.60 -1.97
CA TYR A 101 -13.08 -0.50 -0.62
C TYR A 101 -11.61 -0.14 -0.67
N PHE A 102 -11.28 1.13 -0.39
CA PHE A 102 -9.89 1.57 -0.36
C PHE A 102 -9.34 1.54 1.05
N VAL A 103 -8.20 0.88 1.22
CA VAL A 103 -7.44 0.80 2.48
C VAL A 103 -6.14 1.56 2.32
N ARG A 104 -5.87 2.50 3.22
CA ARG A 104 -4.53 3.09 3.32
C ARG A 104 -3.60 2.15 4.08
N HIS A 105 -2.38 1.94 3.62
CA HIS A 105 -1.36 1.20 4.38
C HIS A 105 -1.09 1.75 5.81
N GLY A 106 -0.56 0.88 6.68
CA GLY A 106 -0.08 1.21 8.03
C GLY A 106 1.19 2.08 8.05
N GLN A 107 1.60 2.58 9.21
CA GLN A 107 2.84 3.37 9.30
C GLN A 107 4.06 2.59 8.79
N SER A 108 4.88 3.18 7.93
CA SER A 108 6.18 2.60 7.55
C SER A 108 7.32 3.09 8.43
N ILE A 109 8.46 2.39 8.41
CA ILE A 109 9.68 2.82 9.12
C ILE A 109 10.10 4.22 8.65
N PHE A 110 10.11 4.47 7.33
CA PHE A 110 10.43 5.79 6.79
C PHE A 110 9.37 6.85 7.17
N ASN A 111 8.08 6.49 7.17
CA ASN A 111 7.05 7.44 7.59
C ASN A 111 7.17 7.80 9.07
N ASP A 112 7.54 6.86 9.94
CA ASP A 112 7.76 7.12 11.37
C ASP A 112 8.85 8.18 11.66
N LEU A 113 9.82 8.34 10.75
CA LEU A 113 10.80 9.43 10.80
C LEU A 113 10.18 10.81 10.58
N THR A 114 9.16 10.89 9.75
CA THR A 114 8.58 12.15 9.24
C THR A 114 7.31 12.58 9.97
N VAL A 115 6.78 11.73 10.87
CA VAL A 115 5.54 12.01 11.62
C VAL A 115 5.77 12.86 12.86
N ASN A 116 6.94 12.77 13.50
CA ASN A 116 7.24 13.57 14.69
C ASN A 116 7.67 15.00 14.30
N LYS A 117 7.23 16.02 15.05
CA LYS A 117 7.64 17.42 14.85
C LYS A 117 8.92 17.78 15.64
N ASN A 118 9.32 16.96 16.61
CA ASN A 118 10.50 17.20 17.43
C ASN A 118 11.78 16.82 16.66
N VAL A 119 12.60 17.81 16.34
CA VAL A 119 13.83 17.66 15.55
C VAL A 119 14.82 16.67 16.18
N PHE A 120 14.97 16.66 17.50
CA PHE A 120 15.88 15.72 18.17
C PHE A 120 15.42 14.27 18.01
N VAL A 121 14.12 14.02 18.13
CA VAL A 121 13.56 12.69 17.89
C VAL A 121 13.79 12.25 16.45
N ILE A 122 13.58 13.15 15.48
CA ILE A 122 13.85 12.87 14.06
C ILE A 122 15.34 12.55 13.87
N LEU A 123 16.25 13.33 14.46
CA LEU A 123 17.69 13.12 14.37
C LEU A 123 18.11 11.75 14.92
N PHE A 124 17.68 11.40 16.15
CA PHE A 124 18.01 10.10 16.75
C PHE A 124 17.45 8.93 15.93
N LYS A 125 16.20 9.03 15.46
CA LYS A 125 15.63 7.98 14.61
C LYS A 125 16.36 7.88 13.26
N THR A 126 16.85 8.99 12.71
CA THR A 126 17.63 9.03 11.46
C THR A 126 18.99 8.37 11.65
N ILE A 127 19.72 8.70 12.70
CA ILE A 127 21.00 8.05 13.05
C ILE A 127 20.79 6.54 13.20
N ARG A 128 19.72 6.14 13.91
CA ARG A 128 19.36 4.74 14.07
C ARG A 128 19.08 4.06 12.73
N LEU A 129 18.34 4.70 11.82
CA LEU A 129 18.10 4.17 10.48
C LEU A 129 19.40 4.00 9.69
N ILE A 130 20.29 5.00 9.71
CA ILE A 130 21.61 4.93 9.04
C ILE A 130 22.45 3.77 9.58
N LEU A 131 22.47 3.59 10.90
CA LEU A 131 23.15 2.46 11.53
C LEU A 131 22.62 1.11 11.01
N PHE A 132 21.29 0.94 10.98
CA PHE A 132 20.68 -0.29 10.47
C PHE A 132 20.92 -0.50 8.98
N GLU A 133 20.83 0.54 8.16
CA GLU A 133 21.15 0.43 6.72
C GLU A 133 22.61 0.05 6.49
N THR A 134 23.53 0.52 7.35
CA THR A 134 24.94 0.10 7.32
C THR A 134 25.09 -1.39 7.60
N PHE A 135 24.40 -1.94 8.60
CA PHE A 135 24.39 -3.38 8.86
C PHE A 135 23.76 -4.18 7.72
N LEU A 136 22.77 -3.62 7.04
CA LEU A 136 22.09 -4.25 5.91
C LEU A 136 22.82 -4.02 4.59
N LEU A 137 23.95 -3.31 4.53
CA LEU A 137 24.56 -2.83 3.29
C LEU A 137 24.82 -3.94 2.25
N PHE A 138 25.26 -5.09 2.73
CA PHE A 138 25.53 -6.27 1.92
C PHE A 138 24.35 -7.23 1.83
N THR A 139 23.15 -6.79 2.22
CA THR A 139 21.94 -7.60 2.14
C THR A 139 21.00 -7.07 1.06
N ASN A 140 20.15 -7.95 0.51
CA ASN A 140 19.04 -7.56 -0.34
C ASN A 140 17.85 -6.95 0.43
N ASP A 141 18.00 -6.58 1.70
CA ASP A 141 16.96 -5.86 2.47
C ASP A 141 17.35 -4.40 2.68
N VAL A 142 16.36 -3.54 2.80
CA VAL A 142 16.49 -2.08 2.86
C VAL A 142 15.36 -1.57 3.76
N LEU A 143 15.60 -0.57 4.60
CA LEU A 143 14.57 0.03 5.45
C LEU A 143 14.08 1.39 4.93
N THR A 144 14.92 2.08 4.17
CA THR A 144 14.71 3.44 3.68
C THR A 144 13.88 3.47 2.39
N TYR A 145 14.27 2.66 1.41
CA TYR A 145 13.57 2.51 0.13
C TYR A 145 12.55 1.39 0.24
N ASP A 146 11.41 1.54 -0.47
CA ASP A 146 10.28 0.62 -0.39
C ASP A 146 9.96 0.20 1.06
N SER A 147 9.92 1.18 1.98
CA SER A 147 10.07 0.93 3.41
C SER A 147 9.03 -0.06 3.97
N PRO A 148 9.44 -1.02 4.84
CA PRO A 148 8.56 -1.92 5.60
C PRO A 148 7.51 -1.19 6.44
N LEU A 149 6.55 -1.93 7.01
CA LEU A 149 5.79 -1.42 8.14
C LEU A 149 6.70 -1.22 9.37
N SER A 150 6.43 -0.17 10.16
CA SER A 150 6.98 -0.06 11.50
C SER A 150 6.22 -0.98 12.46
N SER A 151 6.74 -1.19 13.68
CA SER A 151 6.00 -1.91 14.73
C SER A 151 4.63 -1.29 15.00
N GLU A 152 4.54 0.03 14.96
CA GLU A 152 3.27 0.77 15.07
C GLU A 152 2.37 0.53 13.87
N GLY A 153 2.92 0.46 12.65
CA GLY A 153 2.16 0.10 11.45
C GLY A 153 1.59 -1.32 11.50
N ILE A 154 2.34 -2.28 12.05
CA ILE A 154 1.89 -3.66 12.29
C ILE A 154 0.75 -3.65 13.32
N SER A 155 0.93 -2.96 14.45
CA SER A 155 -0.11 -2.81 15.47
C SER A 155 -1.39 -2.21 14.88
N GLN A 156 -1.28 -1.16 14.07
CA GLN A 156 -2.42 -0.54 13.37
C GLN A 156 -3.16 -1.55 12.47
N ALA A 157 -2.42 -2.37 11.71
CA ALA A 157 -3.00 -3.38 10.83
C ALA A 157 -3.70 -4.50 11.61
N MET A 158 -3.09 -4.98 12.70
CA MET A 158 -3.67 -6.00 13.56
C MET A 158 -4.91 -5.50 14.31
N ASN A 159 -4.89 -4.26 14.81
CA ASN A 159 -6.05 -3.65 15.47
C ASN A 159 -7.24 -3.53 14.51
N ALA A 160 -6.98 -3.15 13.25
CA ALA A 160 -8.00 -3.12 12.23
C ALA A 160 -8.51 -4.53 11.87
N ALA A 161 -7.63 -5.54 11.80
CA ALA A 161 -8.04 -6.94 11.60
C ALA A 161 -8.95 -7.44 12.73
N GLN A 162 -8.61 -7.09 13.98
CA GLN A 162 -9.43 -7.40 15.16
C GLN A 162 -10.78 -6.66 15.10
N PHE A 163 -10.80 -5.40 14.66
CA PHE A 163 -12.03 -4.65 14.44
C PHE A 163 -12.94 -5.34 13.41
N LEU A 164 -12.39 -5.80 12.28
CA LEU A 164 -13.15 -6.52 11.25
C LEU A 164 -13.66 -7.89 11.74
N SER A 165 -12.96 -8.51 12.70
CA SER A 165 -13.31 -9.82 13.26
C SER A 165 -14.24 -9.76 14.47
N SER A 166 -14.41 -8.57 15.07
CA SER A 166 -15.23 -8.35 16.25
C SER A 166 -16.69 -8.77 16.04
N HIS A 167 -17.24 -9.56 16.97
CA HIS A 167 -18.63 -10.00 16.97
C HIS A 167 -19.64 -8.84 16.88
N LYS A 168 -19.32 -7.69 17.47
CA LYS A 168 -20.18 -6.49 17.44
C LYS A 168 -20.39 -5.95 16.03
N ASN A 169 -19.46 -6.25 15.12
CA ASN A 169 -19.40 -5.69 13.78
C ASN A 169 -19.82 -6.69 12.69
N GLN A 170 -20.15 -7.94 13.05
CA GLN A 170 -20.40 -9.01 12.07
C GLN A 170 -21.70 -8.83 11.28
N ASN A 171 -22.64 -8.04 11.79
CA ASN A 171 -23.89 -7.74 11.09
C ASN A 171 -23.74 -6.66 10.01
N ASP A 172 -22.60 -5.95 9.96
CA ASP A 172 -22.35 -4.96 8.91
C ASP A 172 -21.90 -5.68 7.62
N PRO A 173 -22.67 -5.57 6.52
CA PRO A 173 -22.35 -6.27 5.27
C PRO A 173 -21.00 -5.85 4.68
N ASP A 174 -20.58 -4.60 4.89
CA ASP A 174 -19.29 -4.09 4.41
C ASP A 174 -18.14 -4.78 5.18
N ILE A 175 -18.34 -5.02 6.49
CA ILE A 175 -17.36 -5.69 7.34
C ILE A 175 -17.35 -7.20 7.06
N ALA A 176 -18.51 -7.83 6.86
CA ALA A 176 -18.60 -9.22 6.45
C ALA A 176 -17.87 -9.45 5.11
N LEU A 177 -17.99 -8.51 4.17
CA LEU A 177 -17.24 -8.52 2.92
C LEU A 177 -15.74 -8.38 3.17
N LEU A 178 -15.29 -7.35 3.88
CA LEU A 178 -13.84 -7.15 4.14
C LEU A 178 -13.22 -8.31 4.93
N ASN A 179 -13.99 -8.98 5.79
CA ASN A 179 -13.53 -10.10 6.60
C ASN A 179 -13.59 -11.46 5.88
N GLY A 180 -14.05 -11.49 4.62
CA GLY A 180 -14.11 -12.70 3.79
C GLY A 180 -15.31 -13.61 4.06
N LYS A 181 -16.28 -13.18 4.87
CA LYS A 181 -17.48 -13.96 5.22
C LYS A 181 -18.65 -13.74 4.26
N SER A 182 -18.61 -12.68 3.45
CA SER A 182 -19.61 -12.42 2.42
C SER A 182 -19.48 -13.39 1.25
N THR A 183 -20.60 -13.77 0.65
CA THR A 183 -20.65 -14.55 -0.59
C THR A 183 -20.51 -13.69 -1.85
N VAL A 184 -20.49 -12.36 -1.70
CA VAL A 184 -20.35 -11.43 -2.83
C VAL A 184 -18.95 -11.57 -3.43
N PRO A 185 -18.83 -11.92 -4.73
CA PRO A 185 -17.54 -11.99 -5.40
C PRO A 185 -16.82 -10.64 -5.35
N SER A 186 -15.52 -10.66 -5.06
CA SER A 186 -14.71 -9.46 -5.00
C SER A 186 -13.26 -9.76 -5.36
N VAL A 187 -12.53 -8.73 -5.78
CA VAL A 187 -11.11 -8.85 -6.12
C VAL A 187 -10.26 -8.01 -5.18
N LEU A 188 -9.17 -8.60 -4.68
CA LEU A 188 -8.22 -7.94 -3.79
C LEU A 188 -7.01 -7.42 -4.57
N PHE A 189 -6.66 -6.15 -4.36
CA PHE A 189 -5.50 -5.49 -4.92
C PHE A 189 -4.59 -4.93 -3.82
N SER A 190 -3.29 -4.95 -4.08
CA SER A 190 -2.31 -4.16 -3.32
C SER A 190 -1.41 -3.39 -4.28
N SER A 191 -0.91 -2.24 -3.83
CA SER A 191 0.24 -1.61 -4.48
C SER A 191 1.47 -2.51 -4.40
N PHE A 192 2.47 -2.17 -5.23
CA PHE A 192 3.75 -2.86 -5.28
C PHE A 192 4.65 -2.55 -4.08
N LEU A 193 4.35 -1.50 -3.31
CA LEU A 193 5.18 -1.09 -2.18
C LEU A 193 4.95 -1.99 -0.96
N ARG A 194 6.04 -2.44 -0.32
CA ARG A 194 6.04 -3.46 0.74
C ARG A 194 5.11 -3.13 1.90
N ARG A 195 5.03 -1.86 2.33
CA ARG A 195 4.08 -1.44 3.38
C ARG A 195 2.61 -1.70 3.05
N SER A 196 2.22 -1.60 1.78
CA SER A 196 0.85 -1.92 1.34
C SER A 196 0.62 -3.42 1.37
N GLN A 197 1.58 -4.18 0.84
CA GLN A 197 1.53 -5.64 0.81
C GLN A 197 1.53 -6.23 2.24
N GLY A 198 2.37 -5.72 3.15
CA GLY A 198 2.38 -6.08 4.57
C GLY A 198 1.07 -5.71 5.28
N THR A 199 0.49 -4.54 4.95
CA THR A 199 -0.85 -4.18 5.47
C THR A 199 -1.90 -5.17 4.99
N THR A 200 -1.85 -5.58 3.72
CA THR A 200 -2.79 -6.56 3.14
C THR A 200 -2.74 -7.88 3.89
N ALA A 201 -1.53 -8.43 4.07
CA ALA A 201 -1.32 -9.70 4.78
C ALA A 201 -1.77 -9.67 6.25
N LEU A 202 -1.58 -8.53 6.94
CA LEU A 202 -1.93 -8.38 8.36
C LEU A 202 -3.38 -7.96 8.59
N LEU A 203 -3.97 -7.17 7.70
CA LEU A 203 -5.35 -6.70 7.85
C LEU A 203 -6.36 -7.81 7.52
N PHE A 204 -6.11 -8.55 6.44
CA PHE A 204 -7.07 -9.50 5.87
C PHE A 204 -6.83 -10.94 6.32
N GLN A 205 -6.26 -11.17 7.50
CA GLN A 205 -5.87 -12.51 7.97
C GLN A 205 -7.02 -13.54 7.92
N SER A 206 -8.20 -13.16 8.41
CA SER A 206 -9.39 -14.04 8.39
C SER A 206 -9.84 -14.35 6.97
N ARG A 207 -9.84 -13.34 6.08
CA ARG A 207 -10.19 -13.50 4.67
C ARG A 207 -9.18 -14.39 3.93
N LEU A 208 -7.89 -14.16 4.11
CA LEU A 208 -6.81 -14.98 3.52
C LEU A 208 -6.84 -16.42 4.03
N THR A 209 -7.26 -16.64 5.27
CA THR A 209 -7.36 -18.00 5.83
C THR A 209 -8.57 -18.75 5.26
N SER A 210 -9.69 -18.05 5.09
CA SER A 210 -10.97 -18.64 4.70
C SER A 210 -11.15 -18.78 3.19
N ASN A 211 -10.52 -17.90 2.41
CA ASN A 211 -10.75 -17.77 0.98
C ASN A 211 -9.46 -18.01 0.20
N ASP A 212 -9.58 -18.67 -0.95
CA ASP A 212 -8.48 -18.92 -1.90
C ASP A 212 -8.54 -17.92 -3.07
N GLU A 213 -8.75 -16.64 -2.77
CA GLU A 213 -8.82 -15.59 -3.80
C GLU A 213 -7.42 -15.09 -4.20
N ASN A 214 -7.27 -14.69 -5.46
CA ASN A 214 -6.05 -14.07 -5.93
C ASN A 214 -5.90 -12.64 -5.43
N ILE A 215 -4.66 -12.25 -5.13
CA ILE A 215 -4.31 -10.89 -4.70
C ILE A 215 -3.47 -10.22 -5.77
N TYR A 216 -4.03 -9.25 -6.48
CA TYR A 216 -3.36 -8.61 -7.60
C TYR A 216 -2.44 -7.48 -7.13
N VAL A 217 -1.15 -7.59 -7.41
CA VAL A 217 -0.13 -6.60 -7.04
C VAL A 217 0.21 -5.75 -8.25
N THR A 218 -0.04 -4.44 -8.17
CA THR A 218 0.07 -3.51 -9.30
C THR A 218 0.81 -2.21 -8.96
N HIS A 219 1.59 -1.71 -9.92
CA HIS A 219 2.24 -0.38 -9.82
C HIS A 219 1.25 0.78 -9.97
N GLU A 220 0.03 0.51 -10.40
CA GLU A 220 -1.00 1.53 -10.61
C GLU A 220 -1.55 2.08 -9.29
N LEU A 221 -1.40 1.34 -8.19
CA LEU A 221 -1.76 1.80 -6.84
C LEU A 221 -0.59 2.44 -6.09
N ASP A 222 0.63 2.47 -6.65
CA ASP A 222 1.82 2.98 -5.97
C ASP A 222 1.73 4.48 -5.66
N GLU A 223 2.34 4.88 -4.54
CA GLU A 223 2.31 6.26 -4.07
C GLU A 223 2.89 7.25 -5.10
N VAL A 224 2.25 8.42 -5.17
CA VAL A 224 2.54 9.46 -6.16
C VAL A 224 3.34 10.64 -5.60
N VAL A 225 4.15 10.38 -4.56
CA VAL A 225 5.07 11.38 -3.97
C VAL A 225 6.52 11.10 -4.35
N ARG A 226 7.36 12.11 -4.13
CA ARG A 226 8.79 12.09 -4.51
C ARG A 226 9.70 11.39 -3.50
N ASN A 227 9.13 10.93 -2.37
CA ASN A 227 9.90 10.36 -1.27
C ASN A 227 10.65 9.09 -1.71
N PRO A 228 11.83 8.83 -1.11
CA PRO A 228 12.65 7.66 -1.43
C PRO A 228 11.94 6.33 -1.11
N ASP A 229 11.08 6.30 -0.10
CA ASP A 229 10.28 5.11 0.27
C ASP A 229 9.22 4.71 -0.78
N CYS A 230 9.10 5.48 -1.86
CA CYS A 230 8.20 5.20 -2.99
C CYS A 230 8.94 4.58 -4.19
N VAL A 231 10.23 4.29 -4.07
CA VAL A 231 10.98 3.49 -5.05
C VAL A 231 10.88 2.03 -4.63
N SER A 232 10.13 1.24 -5.41
CA SER A 232 9.94 -0.20 -5.19
C SER A 232 11.23 -0.98 -5.37
N MET A 233 11.53 -1.89 -4.44
CA MET A 233 12.73 -2.75 -4.51
C MET A 233 12.68 -3.71 -5.70
N HIS A 234 11.48 -4.11 -6.13
CA HIS A 234 11.29 -4.97 -7.29
C HIS A 234 11.96 -4.39 -8.55
N THR A 235 11.94 -3.06 -8.72
CA THR A 235 12.54 -2.39 -9.88
C THR A 235 14.05 -2.61 -10.02
N VAL A 236 14.72 -2.95 -8.92
CA VAL A 236 16.18 -3.13 -8.87
C VAL A 236 16.56 -4.58 -8.61
N PHE A 237 15.97 -5.20 -7.59
CA PHE A 237 16.33 -6.54 -7.13
C PHE A 237 15.62 -7.66 -7.92
N LYS A 238 14.61 -7.33 -8.75
CA LYS A 238 13.72 -8.30 -9.43
C LYS A 238 13.12 -9.38 -8.49
N SER A 239 13.17 -9.09 -7.20
CA SER A 239 12.75 -9.91 -6.09
C SER A 239 12.22 -8.95 -5.03
N ILE A 240 11.31 -9.44 -4.20
CA ILE A 240 10.81 -8.68 -3.06
C ILE A 240 11.22 -9.42 -1.80
N THR A 241 12.09 -8.80 -1.03
CA THR A 241 12.44 -9.17 0.34
C THR A 241 11.35 -8.61 1.23
N PHE A 242 10.44 -9.47 1.66
CA PHE A 242 9.43 -9.07 2.62
C PHE A 242 10.04 -9.01 4.02
N PRO A 243 9.71 -8.00 4.82
CA PRO A 243 10.45 -7.73 6.03
C PRO A 243 10.07 -8.78 7.10
N LEU A 244 11.09 -9.21 7.86
CA LEU A 244 10.97 -10.33 8.80
C LEU A 244 9.90 -10.07 9.88
N LEU A 245 9.74 -8.81 10.29
CA LEU A 245 8.89 -8.47 11.41
C LEU A 245 7.41 -8.79 11.11
N GLU A 246 6.89 -8.43 9.94
CA GLU A 246 5.52 -8.76 9.54
C GLU A 246 5.28 -10.27 9.51
N GLN A 247 6.26 -11.05 9.03
CA GLN A 247 6.19 -12.51 9.00
C GLN A 247 6.13 -13.12 10.42
N LEU A 248 6.86 -12.55 11.39
CA LEU A 248 6.87 -13.04 12.76
C LEU A 248 5.53 -12.84 13.48
N PHE A 249 4.80 -11.77 13.17
CA PHE A 249 3.51 -11.46 13.82
C PHE A 249 2.33 -12.29 13.28
N SER A 250 2.33 -12.66 11.99
CA SER A 250 1.27 -13.49 11.40
C SER A 250 1.82 -14.42 10.31
N PRO A 251 2.52 -15.50 10.69
CA PRO A 251 3.22 -16.34 9.73
C PRO A 251 2.26 -17.07 8.79
N GLN A 252 1.12 -17.58 9.27
CA GLN A 252 0.16 -18.31 8.43
C GLN A 252 -0.45 -17.42 7.35
N SER A 253 -1.00 -16.27 7.74
CA SER A 253 -1.58 -15.31 6.79
C SER A 253 -0.54 -14.82 5.78
N TYR A 254 0.69 -14.63 6.25
CA TYR A 254 1.80 -14.23 5.39
C TYR A 254 2.12 -15.28 4.32
N TYR A 255 2.29 -16.56 4.67
CA TYR A 255 2.54 -17.61 3.67
C TYR A 255 1.36 -17.75 2.70
N ARG A 256 0.14 -17.56 3.20
CA ARG A 256 -1.07 -17.55 2.38
C ARG A 256 -1.05 -16.40 1.37
N TYR A 257 -0.72 -15.19 1.80
CA TYR A 257 -0.54 -14.02 0.93
C TYR A 257 0.50 -14.29 -0.16
N LEU A 258 1.66 -14.85 0.20
CA LEU A 258 2.71 -15.17 -0.77
C LEU A 258 2.28 -16.19 -1.83
N ARG A 259 1.45 -17.16 -1.44
CA ARG A 259 0.90 -18.17 -2.34
C ARG A 259 -0.18 -17.61 -3.27
N LEU A 260 -1.02 -16.71 -2.77
CA LEU A 260 -2.20 -16.19 -3.47
C LEU A 260 -1.92 -14.92 -4.30
N ARG A 261 -0.77 -14.27 -4.10
CA ARG A 261 -0.45 -13.04 -4.82
C ARG A 261 -0.16 -13.29 -6.30
N MET A 262 -0.70 -12.43 -7.15
CA MET A 262 -0.50 -12.39 -8.59
C MET A 262 0.11 -11.04 -8.94
N VAL A 263 1.34 -11.05 -9.44
CA VAL A 263 2.05 -9.82 -9.82
C VAL A 263 1.70 -9.44 -11.24
N GLU A 264 1.15 -8.24 -11.42
CA GLU A 264 0.80 -7.70 -12.72
C GLU A 264 2.03 -7.12 -13.43
N ASN A 265 2.10 -7.32 -14.76
CA ASN A 265 3.21 -6.84 -15.58
C ASN A 265 3.01 -5.38 -15.99
N ASP A 266 3.10 -4.49 -15.01
CA ASP A 266 2.81 -3.07 -15.20
C ASP A 266 4.07 -2.23 -15.41
N PRO A 267 4.07 -1.24 -16.31
CA PRO A 267 5.21 -0.37 -16.47
C PRO A 267 5.39 0.50 -15.22
N TYR A 268 6.42 0.20 -14.43
CA TYR A 268 6.80 0.95 -13.22
C TYR A 268 7.19 2.42 -13.50
N MET A 269 7.34 2.79 -14.78
CA MET A 269 7.71 4.14 -15.24
C MET A 269 6.52 5.12 -15.34
N ILE A 270 5.30 4.73 -14.97
CA ILE A 270 4.16 5.67 -14.96
C ILE A 270 4.37 6.69 -13.83
N LYS A 271 4.86 7.89 -14.20
CA LYS A 271 5.18 8.97 -13.27
C LYS A 271 3.98 9.89 -12.99
N THR A 272 3.04 10.02 -13.93
CA THR A 272 1.93 10.97 -13.81
C THR A 272 0.81 10.41 -12.92
N PRO A 273 0.39 11.11 -11.85
CA PRO A 273 -0.67 10.65 -10.96
C PRO A 273 -1.97 10.34 -11.71
N TYR A 274 -2.40 11.22 -12.63
CA TYR A 274 -3.63 11.03 -13.41
C TYR A 274 -3.64 9.73 -14.23
N VAL A 275 -2.58 9.52 -15.03
CA VAL A 275 -2.45 8.31 -15.86
C VAL A 275 -2.45 7.06 -15.00
N LYS A 276 -1.79 7.12 -13.84
CA LYS A 276 -1.73 6.01 -12.89
C LYS A 276 -3.12 5.65 -12.35
N VAL A 277 -3.91 6.64 -11.92
CA VAL A 277 -5.28 6.38 -11.42
C VAL A 277 -6.22 5.92 -12.53
N ILE A 278 -6.17 6.54 -13.73
CA ILE A 278 -7.00 6.12 -14.87
C ILE A 278 -6.70 4.69 -15.28
N LYS A 279 -5.42 4.30 -15.38
CA LYS A 279 -5.05 2.92 -15.71
C LYS A 279 -5.57 1.91 -14.69
N PHE A 280 -5.55 2.24 -13.41
CA PHE A 280 -6.16 1.40 -12.37
C PHE A 280 -7.65 1.21 -12.62
N PHE A 281 -8.39 2.28 -12.91
CA PHE A 281 -9.82 2.18 -13.22
C PHE A 281 -10.09 1.44 -14.53
N ASP A 282 -9.35 1.74 -15.61
CA ASP A 282 -9.44 1.00 -16.86
C ASP A 282 -9.23 -0.50 -16.62
N ARG A 283 -8.24 -0.87 -15.81
CA ARG A 283 -8.00 -2.27 -15.45
C ARG A 283 -9.20 -2.88 -14.75
N ILE A 284 -9.66 -2.31 -13.64
CA ILE A 284 -10.73 -2.95 -12.86
C ILE A 284 -12.05 -3.00 -13.64
N PHE A 285 -12.33 -2.03 -14.53
CA PHE A 285 -13.58 -2.02 -15.29
C PHE A 285 -13.57 -2.95 -16.51
N HIS A 286 -12.41 -3.16 -17.14
CA HIS A 286 -12.31 -3.91 -18.40
C HIS A 286 -11.71 -5.31 -18.26
N LYS A 287 -10.92 -5.59 -17.21
CA LYS A 287 -10.28 -6.90 -17.00
C LYS A 287 -11.00 -7.76 -15.95
N PHE A 288 -11.80 -7.16 -15.09
CA PHE A 288 -12.43 -7.84 -13.96
C PHE A 288 -13.96 -7.74 -14.00
N ASP A 289 -14.61 -8.88 -13.85
CA ASP A 289 -16.06 -8.98 -13.88
C ASP A 289 -16.66 -8.58 -12.54
N GLU A 290 -15.98 -8.89 -11.43
CA GLU A 290 -16.44 -8.65 -10.05
C GLU A 290 -16.66 -7.16 -9.77
N ASP A 291 -17.85 -6.82 -9.29
CA ASP A 291 -18.22 -5.42 -9.05
C ASP A 291 -17.67 -4.86 -7.75
N VAL A 292 -17.16 -5.71 -6.86
CA VAL A 292 -16.51 -5.27 -5.62
C VAL A 292 -14.99 -5.38 -5.72
N ILE A 293 -14.33 -4.25 -5.53
CA ILE A 293 -12.87 -4.14 -5.55
C ILE A 293 -12.38 -3.72 -4.17
N ILE A 294 -11.46 -4.49 -3.59
CA ILE A 294 -10.79 -4.13 -2.35
C ILE A 294 -9.35 -3.75 -2.71
N ALA A 295 -8.95 -2.51 -2.48
CA ALA A 295 -7.65 -1.99 -2.90
C ALA A 295 -6.86 -1.42 -1.73
N VAL A 296 -5.67 -1.97 -1.48
CA VAL A 296 -4.72 -1.44 -0.49
C VAL A 296 -3.70 -0.56 -1.19
N GLY A 297 -3.58 0.69 -0.76
CA GLY A 297 -2.73 1.70 -1.39
C GLY A 297 -2.33 2.82 -0.45
N HIS A 298 -2.13 4.03 -1.01
CA HIS A 298 -1.48 5.15 -0.33
C HIS A 298 -2.30 6.44 -0.31
N SER A 299 -1.94 7.33 0.63
CA SER A 299 -2.69 8.55 0.90
C SER A 299 -2.72 9.55 -0.26
N ARG A 300 -1.59 9.80 -0.93
CA ARG A 300 -1.62 10.82 -1.99
C ARG A 300 -2.33 10.30 -3.22
N TRP A 301 -2.20 8.99 -3.50
CA TRP A 301 -2.97 8.32 -4.55
C TRP A 301 -4.49 8.52 -4.35
N ILE A 302 -5.04 8.13 -3.20
CA ILE A 302 -6.49 8.20 -2.98
C ILE A 302 -6.97 9.64 -2.85
N ARG A 303 -6.20 10.51 -2.20
CA ARG A 303 -6.54 11.94 -2.13
C ARG A 303 -6.58 12.57 -3.52
N PHE A 304 -5.63 12.21 -4.40
CA PHE A 304 -5.67 12.66 -5.78
C PHE A 304 -6.92 12.13 -6.47
N ALA A 305 -7.21 10.82 -6.37
CA ALA A 305 -8.37 10.22 -6.99
C ALA A 305 -9.67 10.89 -6.53
N MET A 306 -9.91 11.01 -5.22
CA MET A 306 -11.11 11.65 -4.68
C MET A 306 -11.28 13.09 -5.18
N ARG A 307 -10.20 13.89 -5.19
CA ARG A 307 -10.27 15.28 -5.69
C ARG A 307 -10.54 15.39 -7.18
N VAL A 308 -10.14 14.40 -7.97
CA VAL A 308 -10.40 14.36 -9.41
C VAL A 308 -11.80 13.82 -9.68
N PHE A 309 -12.19 12.71 -9.05
CA PHE A 309 -13.32 11.89 -9.50
C PHE A 309 -14.63 12.18 -8.77
N PHE A 310 -14.63 12.82 -7.60
CA PHE A 310 -15.87 13.34 -7.03
C PHE A 310 -16.37 14.55 -7.83
N PRO A 311 -17.68 14.69 -8.04
CA PRO A 311 -18.27 15.91 -8.59
C PRO A 311 -17.87 17.15 -7.77
N PRO A 312 -17.67 18.32 -8.40
CA PRO A 312 -17.41 19.55 -7.68
C PRO A 312 -18.45 19.82 -6.59
N ASN A 313 -18.02 20.29 -5.42
CA ASN A 313 -18.86 20.64 -4.27
C ASN A 313 -19.75 19.51 -3.71
N SER A 314 -19.51 18.25 -4.10
CA SER A 314 -20.35 17.13 -3.68
C SER A 314 -19.91 16.42 -2.39
N VAL A 315 -18.64 16.58 -2.03
CA VAL A 315 -18.05 16.07 -0.79
C VAL A 315 -17.35 17.24 -0.11
N ASP A 316 -17.44 17.28 1.21
CA ASP A 316 -16.77 18.31 2.03
C ASP A 316 -15.30 18.42 1.63
N LEU A 317 -14.88 19.66 1.34
CA LEU A 317 -13.51 20.01 1.00
C LEU A 317 -12.53 19.56 2.09
N ASP A 318 -12.97 19.50 3.35
CA ASP A 318 -12.16 19.01 4.46
C ASP A 318 -11.79 17.53 4.27
N VAL A 319 -12.74 16.68 3.85
CA VAL A 319 -12.47 15.27 3.57
C VAL A 319 -11.51 15.13 2.39
N LEU A 320 -11.69 15.95 1.35
CA LEU A 320 -10.83 15.95 0.15
C LEU A 320 -9.41 16.51 0.42
N ASN A 321 -9.24 17.30 1.48
CA ASN A 321 -7.97 17.94 1.82
C ASN A 321 -7.21 17.31 2.98
N LYS A 322 -7.89 16.56 3.84
CA LYS A 322 -7.27 15.83 4.95
C LYS A 322 -6.69 14.50 4.48
N LYS A 323 -5.78 13.94 5.27
CA LYS A 323 -5.13 12.66 5.01
C LYS A 323 -5.92 11.56 5.72
N LEU A 324 -6.40 10.56 4.99
CA LEU A 324 -6.96 9.35 5.59
C LEU A 324 -5.96 8.75 6.59
N THR A 325 -6.36 8.39 7.80
CA THR A 325 -5.48 7.79 8.83
C THR A 325 -4.85 6.49 8.35
N ASN A 326 -3.71 6.11 8.93
CA ASN A 326 -3.08 4.81 8.64
C ASN A 326 -4.09 3.67 8.86
N VAL A 327 -4.11 2.70 7.96
CA VAL A 327 -5.08 1.58 7.97
C VAL A 327 -6.54 2.04 7.84
N GLY A 328 -6.80 3.31 7.53
CA GLY A 328 -8.14 3.81 7.29
C GLY A 328 -8.78 3.10 6.11
N ILE A 329 -10.06 2.74 6.25
CA ILE A 329 -10.86 2.02 5.27
C ILE A 329 -12.03 2.90 4.87
N ILE A 330 -12.14 3.18 3.57
CA ILE A 330 -13.25 3.91 2.98
C ILE A 330 -13.92 3.08 1.90
N LYS A 331 -15.21 3.33 1.68
CA LYS A 331 -16.03 2.76 0.61
C LYS A 331 -16.54 3.88 -0.27
N PHE A 332 -16.59 3.65 -1.58
CA PHE A 332 -17.28 4.51 -2.54
C PHE A 332 -17.49 3.74 -3.85
N ASP A 333 -18.55 4.09 -4.58
CA ASP A 333 -18.87 3.57 -5.89
C ASP A 333 -18.24 4.44 -6.98
N VAL A 334 -17.73 3.78 -8.02
CA VAL A 334 -17.18 4.39 -9.21
C VAL A 334 -18.10 4.06 -10.38
N HIS A 335 -18.50 5.09 -11.11
CA HIS A 335 -19.34 4.99 -12.29
C HIS A 335 -18.46 5.15 -13.52
N LEU A 336 -18.44 4.13 -14.38
CA LEU A 336 -17.96 4.27 -15.75
C LEU A 336 -19.06 4.93 -16.56
N LYS A 337 -18.76 6.12 -17.09
CA LYS A 337 -19.66 6.88 -17.97
C LYS A 337 -19.13 6.86 -19.39
N LYS A 338 -20.01 6.77 -20.38
CA LYS A 338 -19.67 6.93 -21.80
C LYS A 338 -20.47 8.07 -22.40
N ASN A 339 -19.80 8.91 -23.20
CA ASN A 339 -20.47 9.94 -24.00
C ASN A 339 -20.94 9.37 -25.36
N ILE A 340 -21.67 10.18 -26.13
CA ILE A 340 -22.16 9.82 -27.47
C ILE A 340 -21.01 9.46 -28.43
N ALA A 341 -19.84 10.09 -28.26
CA ALA A 341 -18.64 9.79 -29.05
C ALA A 341 -17.94 8.47 -28.66
N GLY A 342 -18.44 7.76 -27.64
CA GLY A 342 -17.88 6.51 -27.15
C GLY A 342 -16.69 6.68 -26.20
N GLU A 343 -16.28 7.92 -25.89
CA GLU A 343 -15.24 8.20 -24.90
C GLU A 343 -15.76 7.90 -23.51
N HIS A 344 -14.91 7.29 -22.68
CA HIS A 344 -15.27 6.95 -21.31
C HIS A 344 -14.60 7.83 -20.26
N SER A 345 -15.30 8.02 -19.16
CA SER A 345 -14.81 8.73 -17.99
C SER A 345 -15.29 8.06 -16.71
N TYR A 346 -14.63 8.39 -15.60
CA TYR A 346 -14.98 7.86 -14.27
C TYR A 346 -15.55 8.97 -13.39
N THR A 347 -16.53 8.65 -12.56
CA THR A 347 -17.06 9.57 -11.53
C THR A 347 -17.34 8.78 -10.26
N PHE A 348 -17.01 9.34 -9.10
CA PHE A 348 -17.36 8.73 -7.82
C PHE A 348 -18.75 9.19 -7.39
N ASP A 349 -19.56 8.29 -6.85
CA ASP A 349 -20.85 8.66 -6.27
C ASP A 349 -20.66 9.18 -4.83
N PRO A 350 -20.95 10.46 -4.55
CA PRO A 350 -20.86 11.02 -3.20
C PRO A 350 -21.76 10.31 -2.18
N LYS A 351 -22.92 9.78 -2.61
CA LYS A 351 -23.89 9.14 -1.71
C LYS A 351 -23.41 7.79 -1.20
N SER A 352 -22.56 7.12 -1.98
CA SER A 352 -21.95 5.84 -1.63
C SER A 352 -20.75 5.98 -0.67
N PHE A 353 -20.25 7.21 -0.46
CA PHE A 353 -19.03 7.43 0.31
C PHE A 353 -19.23 7.15 1.80
N ARG A 354 -18.46 6.20 2.34
CA ARG A 354 -18.52 5.80 3.75
C ARG A 354 -17.13 5.57 4.33
N ILE A 355 -16.90 6.00 5.56
CA ILE A 355 -15.72 5.62 6.35
C ILE A 355 -16.09 4.39 7.18
N ILE A 356 -15.39 3.29 6.98
CA ILE A 356 -15.61 2.02 7.69
C ILE A 356 -14.71 1.93 8.92
N TYR A 357 -13.46 2.35 8.79
CA TYR A 357 -12.49 2.35 9.88
C TYR A 357 -11.52 3.53 9.76
N GLY A 358 -11.14 4.12 10.90
CA GLY A 358 -10.26 5.28 10.96
C GLY A 358 -10.99 6.61 10.71
N SER A 359 -10.24 7.63 10.28
CA SER A 359 -10.77 8.97 10.03
C SER A 359 -9.88 9.78 9.08
N PHE A 360 -10.22 11.04 8.82
CA PHE A 360 -9.37 11.98 8.08
C PHE A 360 -8.72 12.97 9.05
N LYS A 361 -7.40 13.19 8.92
CA LYS A 361 -6.60 14.08 9.78
C LYS A 361 -5.75 15.07 9.00
#